data_AF-A0A926ECN5-F1
#
_entry.id   AF-A0A926ECN5-F1
#
_cell.length_a   1.000
_cell.length_b   1.000
_cell.length_c   1.000
_cell.angle_alpha   90.00
_cell.angle_beta   90.00
_cell.angle_gamma   90.00
#
_symmetry.space_group_name_H-M   'P 1'
#
loop_
_entity.id
_entity.type
_entity.pdbx_description
1 polymer ?
#
loop_
_entity_poly.entity_id
_entity_poly.type
_entity_poly.pdbx_seq_one_letter_code
_entity_poly.pdbx_strand_id
1 'polypeptide(L)' 'MLVRRRSELGYTQEHVAEKCNISARQYQAWEKGDCLPTLPHAIQLAIVLDFSLDSLKKEVNLDAVSLPRD' A
#
# COMPACT_ATOMS: atom_id res chain seq x y z
N MET A 1 1.45 7.54 -4.66
CA MET A 1 2.78 7.65 -4.00
C MET A 1 3.66 6.39 -4.17
N LEU A 2 3.05 5.21 -4.20
CA LEU A 2 3.70 3.89 -4.27
C LEU A 2 4.76 3.73 -5.38
N VAL A 3 4.45 4.17 -6.61
CA VAL A 3 5.37 4.08 -7.78
C VAL A 3 6.73 4.69 -7.45
N ARG A 4 6.72 5.92 -6.92
CA ARG A 4 7.94 6.67 -6.61
C ARG A 4 8.77 5.91 -5.58
N ARG A 5 8.14 5.48 -4.48
CA ARG A 5 8.85 4.81 -3.39
C ARG A 5 9.44 3.48 -3.82
N ARG A 6 8.67 2.69 -4.60
CA ARG A 6 9.15 1.45 -5.21
C ARG A 6 10.37 1.68 -6.11
N SER A 7 10.33 2.71 -6.95
CA SER A 7 11.45 3.07 -7.84
C SER A 7 12.68 3.53 -7.07
N GLU A 8 12.53 4.31 -5.99
CA GLU A 8 13.63 4.71 -5.11
C GLU A 8 14.33 3.49 -4.45
N LEU A 9 13.57 2.42 -4.19
CA LEU A 9 14.08 1.14 -3.66
C LEU A 9 14.57 0.17 -4.75
N GLY A 10 14.43 0.52 -6.03
CA GLY A 10 14.83 -0.34 -7.16
C GLY A 10 13.96 -1.58 -7.36
N TYR A 11 12.73 -1.60 -6.83
CA TYR A 11 11.83 -2.75 -6.91
C TYR A 11 10.98 -2.74 -8.18
N THR A 12 10.62 -3.92 -8.71
CA THR A 12 9.59 -4.06 -9.77
C THR A 12 8.20 -4.20 -9.16
N GLN A 13 7.16 -4.06 -9.99
CA GLN A 13 5.78 -4.29 -9.54
C GLN A 13 5.57 -5.74 -9.10
N GLU A 14 6.15 -6.73 -9.80
CA GLU A 14 6.09 -8.14 -9.36
C GLU A 14 6.79 -8.32 -8.02
N HIS A 15 7.96 -7.71 -7.84
CA HIS A 15 8.73 -7.86 -6.61
C HIS A 15 7.97 -7.38 -5.36
N VAL A 16 7.26 -6.24 -5.46
CA VAL A 16 6.43 -5.75 -4.35
C VAL A 16 5.19 -6.63 -4.17
N ALA A 17 4.56 -7.05 -5.26
CA ALA A 17 3.40 -7.94 -5.20
C ALA A 17 3.73 -9.28 -4.53
N GLU A 18 4.88 -9.88 -4.85
CA GLU A 18 5.38 -11.11 -4.22
C GLU A 18 5.62 -10.91 -2.72
N LYS A 19 6.30 -9.84 -2.32
CA LYS A 19 6.50 -9.48 -0.90
C LYS A 19 5.19 -9.21 -0.15
N CYS A 20 4.19 -8.71 -0.87
CA CYS A 20 2.86 -8.46 -0.34
C CYS A 20 1.91 -9.68 -0.42
N ASN A 21 2.36 -10.80 -0.99
CA ASN A 21 1.54 -11.99 -1.25
C ASN A 21 0.23 -11.67 -2.00
N ILE A 22 0.32 -10.82 -3.03
CA ILE A 22 -0.80 -10.41 -3.89
C ILE A 22 -0.45 -10.60 -5.36
N SER A 23 -1.44 -10.46 -6.24
CA SER A 23 -1.18 -10.43 -7.68
C SER A 23 -0.54 -9.12 -8.12
N ALA A 24 0.34 -9.17 -9.13
CA ALA A 24 0.91 -7.96 -9.75
C ALA A 24 -0.17 -7.01 -10.28
N ARG A 25 -1.28 -7.56 -10.79
CA ARG A 25 -2.46 -6.79 -11.24
C ARG A 25 -3.09 -5.98 -10.09
N GLN A 26 -3.20 -6.57 -8.91
CA GLN A 26 -3.75 -5.89 -7.74
C GLN A 26 -2.84 -4.74 -7.29
N TYR A 27 -1.51 -4.96 -7.27
CA TYR A 27 -0.55 -3.90 -6.98
C TYR A 27 -0.61 -2.76 -8.02
N GLN A 28 -0.71 -3.09 -9.31
CA GLN A 28 -0.89 -2.11 -10.38
C GLN A 28 -2.16 -1.26 -10.21
N ALA A 29 -3.27 -1.87 -9.78
CA ALA A 29 -4.51 -1.14 -9.51
C ALA A 29 -4.32 -0.11 -8.38
N TRP A 30 -3.54 -0.45 -7.34
CA TRP A 30 -3.19 0.49 -6.27
C TRP A 30 -2.29 1.63 -6.74
N GLU A 31 -1.28 1.35 -7.57
CA GLU A 31 -0.42 2.39 -8.15
C GLU A 31 -1.20 3.37 -9.05
N LYS A 32 -2.25 2.89 -9.74
CA LYS A 32 -3.14 3.71 -10.58
C LYS A 32 -4.23 4.45 -9.81
N GLY A 33 -4.52 4.01 -8.59
CA GLY A 33 -5.67 4.51 -7.81
C GLY A 33 -7.01 3.93 -8.24
N ASP A 34 -7.03 2.84 -9.02
CA ASP A 34 -8.26 2.15 -9.45
C ASP A 34 -9.00 1.53 -8.24
N CYS A 35 -8.26 1.10 -7.22
CA CYS A 35 -8.78 0.66 -5.94
C CYS A 35 -7.77 0.94 -4.81
N LEU A 36 -8.25 0.95 -3.56
CA LEU A 36 -7.41 1.17 -2.40
C LEU A 36 -7.02 -0.16 -1.73
N PRO A 37 -5.81 -0.27 -1.15
CA PRO A 37 -5.45 -1.42 -0.32
C PRO A 37 -6.30 -1.46 0.96
N THR A 38 -6.59 -2.66 1.46
CA THR A 38 -7.15 -2.82 2.81
C THR A 38 -6.10 -2.49 3.88
N LEU A 39 -6.51 -2.27 5.13
CA LEU A 39 -5.58 -1.96 6.21
C LEU A 39 -4.43 -2.99 6.36
N PRO A 40 -4.66 -4.32 6.32
CA PRO A 40 -3.56 -5.29 6.34
C PRO A 40 -2.55 -5.10 5.20
N HIS A 41 -3.04 -4.88 3.97
CA HIS A 41 -2.17 -4.65 2.82
C HIS A 41 -1.45 -3.30 2.90
N ALA A 42 -2.11 -2.26 3.42
CA ALA A 42 -1.49 -0.96 3.66
C ALA A 42 -0.33 -1.07 4.66
N ILE A 43 -0.49 -1.85 5.73
CA ILE A 43 0.59 -2.13 6.70
C ILE A 43 1.73 -2.88 6.02
N GLN A 44 1.42 -3.90 5.22
CA GLN A 44 2.45 -4.66 4.51
C GLN A 44 3.20 -3.80 3.49
N LEU A 45 2.52 -2.92 2.77
CA LEU A 45 3.14 -1.95 1.87
C LEU A 45 4.07 -0.99 2.63
N ALA A 46 3.63 -0.46 3.78
CA ALA A 46 4.44 0.41 4.61
C ALA A 46 5.75 -0.25 5.07
N ILE A 47 5.69 -1.54 5.41
CA ILE A 47 6.88 -2.34 5.77
C ILE A 47 7.77 -2.58 4.55
N VAL A 48 7.19 -3.05 3.43
CA VAL A 48 7.95 -3.44 2.24
C VAL A 48 8.59 -2.24 1.54
N LEU A 49 7.89 -1.12 1.50
CA LEU A 49 8.31 0.10 0.84
C LEU A 49 8.88 1.13 1.83
N ASP A 50 9.10 0.74 3.09
CA ASP A 50 9.76 1.55 4.12
C ASP A 50 9.20 2.98 4.19
N PHE A 51 7.91 3.10 4.47
CA PHE A 51 7.25 4.39 4.66
C PHE A 51 6.27 4.34 5.84
N SER A 52 6.00 5.48 6.50
CA SER A 52 4.98 5.53 7.56
C SER A 52 3.57 5.41 6.99
N LEU A 53 2.71 4.61 7.61
CA LEU A 53 1.29 4.47 7.25
C LEU A 53 0.55 5.82 7.19
N ASP A 54 0.99 6.81 7.97
CA ASP A 54 0.47 8.19 7.91
C ASP A 54 0.64 8.84 6.54
N SER A 55 1.62 8.40 5.77
CA SER A 55 1.88 8.86 4.39
C SER A 55 0.84 8.34 3.40
N LEU A 56 0.05 7.33 3.81
CA LEU A 56 -1.00 6.70 3.01
C LEU A 56 -2.39 7.35 3.27
N LYS A 57 -2.46 8.42 4.10
CA LYS A 57 -3.71 9.11 4.50
C LYS A 57 -4.60 9.64 3.37
N LYS A 58 -4.11 9.70 2.12
CA LYS A 58 -4.90 10.08 0.93
C LYS A 58 -5.32 8.89 0.06
N GLU A 59 -4.85 7.68 0.38
CA GLU A 59 -4.93 6.48 -0.47
C GLU A 59 -5.46 5.25 0.31
N VAL A 60 -6.03 5.42 1.51
CA VAL A 60 -6.65 4.32 2.31
C VAL A 60 -7.96 4.81 2.93
N ASN A 61 -9.00 3.98 2.87
CA ASN A 61 -10.25 4.23 3.59
C ASN A 61 -10.05 3.96 5.09
N LEU A 62 -9.58 4.97 5.83
CA LEU A 62 -9.39 4.91 7.29
C LEU A 62 -10.72 5.00 8.05
N ASP A 63 -11.80 5.45 7.41
CA ASP A 63 -13.13 5.60 8.03
C ASP A 63 -13.81 4.24 8.31
N ALA A 64 -13.27 3.14 7.78
CA ALA A 64 -13.73 1.79 8.09
C ALA A 64 -13.31 1.30 9.49
N VAL A 65 -12.43 2.03 10.19
CA VAL A 65 -12.06 1.73 11.57
C VAL A 65 -12.74 2.74 12.49
N SER A 66 -13.96 2.43 12.93
CA SER A 66 -14.51 2.99 14.15
C SER A 66 -13.64 2.53 15.32
N LEU A 67 -12.56 3.25 15.62
CA LEU A 67 -11.85 3.08 16.88
C LEU A 67 -12.79 3.59 17.99
N PRO A 68 -13.14 2.77 19.00
CA PRO A 68 -13.76 3.29 20.20
C PRO A 68 -12.78 4.31 20.82
N ARG A 69 -13.29 5.51 21.07
CA ARG A 69 -12.58 6.52 21.86
C ARG A 69 -12.69 6.10 23.32
N ASP A 70 -11.60 5.58 23.86
CA ASP A 70 -11.37 5.49 25.31
C ASP A 70 -10.59 6.72 25.78
#